data_AF-A0A0C2F1P2-F1
#
_entry.id   AF-A0A0C2F1P2-F1
#
_cell.length_a   1.000
_cell.length_b   1.000
_cell.length_c   1.000
_cell.angle_alpha   90.00
_cell.angle_beta   90.00
_cell.angle_gamma   90.00
#
_symmetry.space_group_name_H-M   'P 1'
#
loop_
_entity.id
_entity.type
_entity.pdbx_description
1 polymer ?
#
loop_
_entity_poly.entity_id
_entity_poly.type
_entity_poly.pdbx_seq_one_letter_code
_entity_poly.pdbx_strand_id
1 'polypeptide(L)'
;MRDLCIPQIVQSWWTILERCSDVTAQCLCLDAVAAFVDWIDVELVANDVFVPLVIARLGNKDISEAAVRAVSALIQKGMPPSKKLSLVTALTDVMRNNHLISVNPNSDYEDVLRAGSLLSAVGSVLIDTYHK
;
A
#
# COMPACT_ATOMS: atom_id res chain seq x y z
N MET A 1 -8.86 6.67 -25.03
CA MET A 1 -9.08 5.29 -24.49
C MET A 1 -8.46 5.16 -23.10
N ARG A 2 -7.17 5.47 -22.92
CA ARG A 2 -6.51 5.49 -21.61
C ARG A 2 -7.28 6.34 -20.57
N ASP A 3 -7.68 7.55 -20.92
CA ASP A 3 -8.37 8.46 -19.98
C ASP A 3 -9.72 7.93 -19.47
N LEU A 4 -10.34 7.01 -20.21
CA LEU A 4 -11.57 6.33 -19.79
C LEU A 4 -11.27 5.04 -19.02
N CYS A 5 -10.31 4.25 -19.50
CA CYS A 5 -10.02 2.93 -18.96
C CYS A 5 -9.24 2.97 -17.64
N ILE A 6 -8.34 3.94 -17.44
CA ILE A 6 -7.54 4.01 -16.20
C ILE A 6 -8.44 4.25 -14.97
N PRO A 7 -9.37 5.23 -14.98
CA PRO A 7 -10.30 5.39 -13.86
C PRO A 7 -11.16 4.14 -13.63
N GLN A 8 -11.58 3.45 -14.70
CA GLN A 8 -12.35 2.20 -14.59
C GLN A 8 -11.53 1.08 -13.94
N ILE A 9 -10.25 0.95 -14.29
CA ILE A 9 -9.34 -0.04 -13.66
C ILE A 9 -9.20 0.23 -12.17
N VAL A 10 -8.92 1.49 -11.79
CA VAL A 10 -8.81 1.87 -10.37
C VAL A 10 -10.13 1.63 -9.62
N GLN A 11 -11.26 1.94 -10.26
CA GLN A 11 -12.59 1.64 -9.69
C GLN A 11 -12.81 0.13 -9.52
N SER A 12 -12.36 -0.69 -10.47
CA SER A 12 -12.44 -2.15 -10.35
C SER A 12 -11.56 -2.66 -9.21
N TRP A 13 -10.34 -2.13 -9.03
CA TRP A 13 -9.49 -2.48 -7.89
C TRP A 13 -10.15 -2.15 -6.57
N TRP A 14 -10.66 -0.92 -6.44
CA TRP A 14 -11.41 -0.52 -5.25
C TRP A 14 -12.59 -1.45 -4.99
N THR A 15 -13.37 -1.78 -6.03
CA THR A 15 -14.54 -2.65 -5.92
C THR A 15 -14.17 -4.06 -5.46
N ILE A 16 -13.08 -4.63 -5.97
CA ILE A 16 -12.59 -5.96 -5.56
C ILE A 16 -12.14 -5.92 -4.10
N LEU A 17 -11.33 -4.94 -3.71
CA LEU A 17 -10.80 -4.84 -2.34
C LEU A 17 -11.88 -4.56 -1.29
N GLU A 18 -12.94 -3.83 -1.67
CA GLU A 18 -14.03 -3.47 -0.77
C GLU A 18 -15.11 -4.56 -0.68
N ARG A 19 -15.49 -5.18 -1.81
CA ARG A 19 -16.70 -6.01 -1.89
C ARG A 19 -16.42 -7.51 -2.06
N CYS A 20 -15.21 -7.90 -2.43
CA CYS A 20 -14.88 -9.30 -2.59
C CYS A 20 -14.35 -9.87 -1.27
N SER A 21 -14.90 -11.00 -0.84
CA SER A 21 -14.39 -11.75 0.31
C SER A 21 -13.33 -12.78 -0.07
N ASP A 22 -13.20 -13.09 -1.36
CA ASP A 22 -12.23 -14.08 -1.84
C ASP A 22 -10.79 -13.57 -1.66
N VAL A 23 -10.00 -14.31 -0.88
CA VAL A 23 -8.61 -13.97 -0.55
C VAL A 23 -7.75 -13.93 -1.82
N THR A 24 -7.92 -14.89 -2.72
CA THR A 24 -7.13 -14.99 -3.95
C THR A 24 -7.36 -13.78 -4.84
N ALA A 25 -8.62 -13.39 -5.05
CA ALA A 25 -8.99 -12.22 -5.83
C ALA A 25 -8.43 -10.93 -5.21
N GLN A 26 -8.48 -10.78 -3.88
CA GLN A 26 -7.89 -9.64 -3.20
C GLN A 26 -6.37 -9.61 -3.36
N CYS A 27 -5.66 -10.74 -3.19
CA CYS A 27 -4.22 -10.83 -3.41
C CYS A 27 -3.83 -10.46 -4.84
N LEU A 28 -4.51 -11.04 -5.84
CA LEU A 28 -4.26 -10.73 -7.25
C LEU A 28 -4.54 -9.26 -7.57
N CYS A 29 -5.56 -8.68 -6.94
CA CYS A 29 -5.86 -7.26 -7.08
C CYS A 29 -4.75 -6.39 -6.48
N LEU A 30 -4.26 -6.72 -5.29
CA LEU A 30 -3.16 -5.99 -4.64
C LEU A 30 -1.85 -6.12 -5.43
N ASP A 31 -1.57 -7.29 -5.98
CA ASP A 31 -0.41 -7.51 -6.85
C ASP A 31 -0.53 -6.73 -8.16
N ALA A 32 -1.74 -6.63 -8.73
CA ALA A 32 -2.01 -5.75 -9.85
C ALA A 32 -1.75 -4.28 -9.46
N VAL A 33 -2.24 -3.82 -8.30
CA VAL A 33 -1.93 -2.46 -7.81
C VAL A 33 -0.41 -2.26 -7.70
N ALA A 34 0.31 -3.18 -7.06
CA ALA A 34 1.76 -3.07 -6.89
C ALA A 34 2.51 -2.97 -8.23
N ALA A 35 2.14 -3.80 -9.20
CA ALA A 35 2.75 -3.82 -10.53
C ALA A 35 2.41 -2.58 -11.35
N PHE A 36 1.26 -1.95 -11.07
CA PHE A 36 0.65 -1.01 -11.99
C PHE A 36 0.38 0.39 -11.42
N VAL A 37 0.63 0.65 -10.14
CA VAL A 37 0.38 1.97 -9.56
C VAL A 37 1.28 3.05 -10.17
N ASP A 38 2.48 2.69 -10.67
CA ASP A 38 3.45 3.67 -11.18
C ASP A 38 3.00 4.39 -12.46
N TRP A 39 2.29 3.72 -13.38
CA TRP A 39 1.79 4.32 -14.63
C TRP A 39 0.43 5.01 -14.52
N ILE A 40 -0.21 4.95 -13.34
CA ILE A 40 -1.52 5.55 -13.10
C ILE A 40 -1.34 6.99 -12.62
N ASP A 41 -2.27 7.89 -12.96
CA ASP A 41 -2.25 9.23 -12.41
C ASP A 41 -2.28 9.19 -10.88
N VAL A 42 -1.39 9.95 -10.24
CA VAL A 42 -1.29 10.02 -8.78
C VAL A 42 -2.62 10.42 -8.14
N GLU A 43 -3.43 11.27 -8.77
CA GLU A 43 -4.70 11.73 -8.19
C GLU A 43 -5.76 10.63 -8.11
N LEU A 44 -5.66 9.61 -8.96
CA LEU A 44 -6.59 8.47 -8.96
C LEU A 44 -6.33 7.50 -7.81
N VAL A 45 -5.09 7.43 -7.30
CA VAL A 45 -4.67 6.42 -6.30
C VAL A 45 -4.21 7.03 -4.98
N ALA A 46 -3.67 8.24 -4.97
CA ALA A 46 -3.21 8.95 -3.77
C ALA A 46 -4.28 9.93 -3.28
N ASN A 47 -5.44 9.38 -2.91
CA ASN A 47 -6.58 10.11 -2.36
C ASN A 47 -7.08 9.46 -1.06
N ASP A 48 -7.97 10.17 -0.36
CA ASP A 48 -8.50 9.80 0.95
C ASP A 48 -9.46 8.60 0.92
N VAL A 49 -9.66 7.97 -0.25
CA VAL A 49 -10.53 6.80 -0.41
C VAL A 49 -9.70 5.55 -0.71
N PHE A 50 -8.81 5.61 -1.71
CA PHE A 50 -8.06 4.44 -2.15
C PHE A 50 -6.91 4.09 -1.21
N VAL A 51 -6.18 5.10 -0.72
CA VAL A 51 -5.04 4.89 0.19
C VAL A 51 -5.46 4.17 1.48
N PRO A 52 -6.48 4.64 2.23
CA PRO A 52 -6.87 3.98 3.47
C PRO A 52 -7.35 2.54 3.23
N LEU A 53 -8.02 2.28 2.09
CA LEU A 53 -8.48 0.94 1.73
C LEU A 53 -7.32 -0.04 1.60
N VAL A 54 -6.29 0.32 0.84
CA VAL A 54 -5.10 -0.54 0.62
C VAL A 54 -4.34 -0.73 1.94
N ILE A 55 -4.16 0.34 2.71
CA ILE A 55 -3.47 0.30 4.01
C ILE A 55 -4.22 -0.61 5.00
N ALA A 56 -5.55 -0.58 5.03
CA ALA A 56 -6.36 -1.42 5.91
C ALA A 56 -6.17 -2.92 5.64
N ARG A 57 -5.73 -3.32 4.43
CA ARG A 57 -5.47 -4.73 4.09
C ARG A 57 -4.22 -5.29 4.81
N LEU A 58 -3.32 -4.44 5.28
CA LEU A 58 -2.12 -4.87 6.02
C LEU A 58 -2.44 -5.61 7.33
N GLY A 59 -3.64 -5.38 7.90
CA GLY A 59 -4.08 -6.04 9.13
C GLY A 59 -4.61 -7.46 8.94
N ASN A 60 -4.88 -7.89 7.71
CA ASN A 60 -5.36 -9.23 7.41
C ASN A 60 -4.17 -10.12 6.99
N LYS A 61 -3.87 -11.13 7.81
CA LYS A 61 -2.73 -12.04 7.59
C LYS A 61 -2.74 -12.69 6.21
N ASP A 62 -3.90 -13.18 5.76
CA ASP A 62 -4.05 -13.95 4.52
C ASP A 62 -3.72 -13.16 3.25
N ILE A 63 -3.80 -11.82 3.32
CA ILE A 63 -3.54 -10.91 2.19
C ILE A 63 -2.38 -9.94 2.49
N SER A 64 -1.75 -10.06 3.66
CA SER A 64 -0.83 -9.06 4.18
C SER A 64 0.40 -8.88 3.29
N GLU A 65 0.95 -9.95 2.74
CA GLU A 65 2.12 -9.91 1.86
C GLU A 65 1.85 -9.11 0.58
N ALA A 66 0.73 -9.39 -0.10
CA ALA A 66 0.31 -8.63 -1.28
C ALA A 66 0.02 -7.16 -0.92
N ALA A 67 -0.57 -6.91 0.25
CA ALA A 67 -0.82 -5.56 0.74
C ALA A 67 0.48 -4.79 0.99
N VAL A 68 1.51 -5.43 1.57
CA VAL A 68 2.84 -4.83 1.77
C VAL A 68 3.45 -4.42 0.43
N ARG A 69 3.38 -5.27 -0.59
CA ARG A 69 3.87 -4.95 -1.94
C ARG A 69 3.10 -3.76 -2.55
N ALA A 70 1.78 -3.77 -2.45
CA ALA A 70 0.92 -2.69 -2.97
C ALA A 70 1.19 -1.34 -2.26
N VAL A 71 1.23 -1.33 -0.92
CA VAL A 71 1.51 -0.13 -0.13
C VAL A 71 2.92 0.40 -0.44
N SER A 72 3.92 -0.48 -0.51
CA SER A 72 5.30 -0.09 -0.82
C SER A 72 5.40 0.61 -2.17
N ALA A 73 4.77 0.05 -3.21
CA ALA A 73 4.72 0.67 -4.54
C ALA A 73 3.98 2.01 -4.52
N LEU A 74 2.88 2.12 -3.76
CA LEU A 74 2.09 3.33 -3.66
C LEU A 74 2.85 4.49 -2.97
N ILE A 75 3.63 4.21 -1.92
CA ILE A 75 4.45 5.25 -1.25
C ILE A 75 5.71 5.63 -2.05
N GLN A 76 6.24 4.70 -2.84
CA GLN A 76 7.39 4.94 -3.71
C GLN A 76 7.03 5.78 -4.94
N LYS A 77 5.76 5.75 -5.38
CA LYS A 77 5.26 6.53 -6.51
C LYS A 77 5.70 7.99 -6.46
N GLY A 78 6.02 8.54 -7.63
CA GLY A 78 6.30 9.97 -7.80
C GLY A 78 5.10 10.83 -7.40
N MET A 79 5.23 11.61 -6.32
CA MET A 79 4.23 12.58 -5.88
C MET A 79 4.92 13.74 -5.16
N PRO A 80 4.27 14.94 -5.06
CA PRO A 80 4.83 16.07 -4.35
C PRO A 80 5.22 15.73 -2.90
N PRO A 81 6.33 16.28 -2.37
CA PRO A 81 6.80 15.97 -1.01
C PRO A 81 5.74 16.13 0.08
N SER A 82 4.89 17.15 0.00
CA SER A 82 3.81 17.39 0.98
C SER A 82 2.78 16.26 1.01
N LYS A 83 2.32 15.79 -0.15
CA LYS A 83 1.39 14.64 -0.26
C LYS A 83 2.06 13.35 0.21
N LYS A 84 3.33 13.15 -0.16
CA LYS A 84 4.14 11.99 0.23
C LYS A 84 4.30 11.87 1.74
N LEU A 85 4.65 12.97 2.42
CA LEU A 85 4.79 12.98 3.88
C LEU A 85 3.47 12.70 4.59
N SER A 86 2.36 13.25 4.11
CA SER A 86 1.03 12.96 4.66
C SER A 86 0.69 11.47 4.59
N LEU A 87 0.91 10.86 3.41
CA LEU A 87 0.70 9.44 3.17
C LEU A 87 1.58 8.56 4.06
N VAL A 88 2.89 8.84 4.15
CA VAL A 88 3.81 8.08 4.99
C VAL A 88 3.47 8.22 6.47
N THR A 89 3.01 9.40 6.90
CA THR A 89 2.58 9.62 8.29
C THR A 89 1.36 8.77 8.61
N ALA A 90 0.32 8.80 7.77
CA ALA A 90 -0.88 7.98 7.94
C ALA A 90 -0.55 6.47 7.96
N LEU A 91 0.34 6.02 7.08
CA LEU A 91 0.82 4.64 7.06
C LEU A 91 1.53 4.27 8.37
N THR A 92 2.41 5.15 8.87
CA THR A 92 3.14 4.93 10.12
C THR A 92 2.19 4.81 11.31
N ASP A 93 1.12 5.60 11.34
CA ASP A 93 0.09 5.51 12.39
C ASP A 93 -0.66 4.18 12.33
N VAL A 94 -1.05 3.71 11.13
CA VAL A 94 -1.68 2.39 10.98
C VAL A 94 -0.72 1.27 11.39
N MET A 95 0.54 1.35 10.99
CA MET A 95 1.59 0.40 11.37
C MET A 95 1.76 0.31 12.89
N ARG A 96 1.75 1.46 13.57
CA ARG A 96 1.85 1.52 15.03
C ARG A 96 0.60 0.96 15.70
N ASN A 97 -0.59 1.38 15.28
CA ASN A 97 -1.86 1.02 15.90
C ASN A 97 -2.20 -0.47 15.76
N ASN A 98 -1.76 -1.11 14.67
CA ASN A 98 -2.00 -2.53 14.41
C ASN A 98 -0.78 -3.40 14.72
N HIS A 99 0.24 -2.86 15.40
CA HIS A 99 1.48 -3.56 15.75
C HIS A 99 2.17 -4.21 14.54
N LEU A 100 2.09 -3.61 13.35
CA LEU A 100 2.54 -4.23 12.10
C LEU A 100 4.07 -4.31 11.96
N ILE A 101 4.79 -3.53 12.77
CA ILE A 101 6.25 -3.50 12.82
C ILE A 101 6.82 -4.08 14.13
N SER A 102 5.95 -4.65 14.96
CA SER A 102 6.38 -5.26 16.22
C SER A 102 6.86 -6.69 15.95
N VAL A 103 8.14 -6.94 16.18
CA VAL A 103 8.75 -8.28 16.05
C VAL A 103 9.25 -8.72 17.42
N ASN A 104 8.98 -9.97 17.79
CA ASN A 104 9.44 -10.58 19.03
C ASN A 104 10.04 -11.98 18.77
N PRO A 105 10.67 -12.64 19.75
CA PRO A 105 11.31 -13.94 19.54
C PRO A 105 10.38 -15.08 19.07
N ASN A 106 9.06 -14.91 19.21
CA ASN A 106 8.05 -15.86 18.74
C ASN A 106 7.41 -15.46 17.40
N SER A 107 7.82 -14.33 16.81
CA SER A 107 7.33 -13.91 15.50
C SER A 107 7.74 -14.92 14.43
N ASP A 108 6.80 -15.26 13.56
CA ASP A 108 7.07 -16.12 12.42
C ASP A 108 7.82 -15.35 11.30
N TYR A 109 8.20 -16.08 10.26
CA TYR A 109 8.90 -15.51 9.11
C TYR A 109 8.09 -14.39 8.41
N GLU A 110 6.77 -14.54 8.32
CA GLU A 110 5.89 -13.58 7.63
C GLU A 110 5.80 -12.27 8.40
N ASP A 111 5.69 -12.32 9.72
CA ASP A 111 5.72 -11.14 10.59
C ASP A 111 7.03 -10.36 10.46
N VAL A 112 8.17 -11.06 10.44
CA VAL A 112 9.49 -10.45 10.28
C VAL A 112 9.63 -9.83 8.89
N LEU A 113 9.24 -10.55 7.83
CA LEU A 113 9.32 -10.09 6.45
C LEU A 113 8.46 -8.84 6.23
N ARG A 114 7.22 -8.86 6.74
CA ARG A 114 6.28 -7.74 6.67
C ARG A 114 6.83 -6.50 7.38
N ALA A 115 7.26 -6.64 8.63
CA ALA A 115 7.83 -5.54 9.41
C ALA A 115 9.05 -4.94 8.71
N GLY A 116 10.00 -5.79 8.29
CA GLY A 116 11.22 -5.36 7.61
C GLY A 116 10.96 -4.66 6.28
N SER A 117 10.04 -5.20 5.46
CA SER A 117 9.68 -4.62 4.17
C SER A 117 9.03 -3.25 4.32
N LEU A 118 8.08 -3.11 5.26
CA LEU A 118 7.42 -1.83 5.51
C LEU A 118 8.39 -0.78 6.07
N LEU A 119 9.25 -1.15 7.03
CA LEU A 119 10.28 -0.28 7.57
C LEU A 119 11.26 0.19 6.49
N SER A 120 11.71 -0.73 5.63
CA SER A 120 12.59 -0.40 4.51
C SER A 120 11.91 0.55 3.54
N ALA A 121 10.67 0.29 3.15
CA ALA A 121 9.95 1.12 2.20
C ALA A 121 9.70 2.53 2.74
N VAL A 122 9.27 2.66 4.00
CA VAL A 122 9.11 3.96 4.67
C VAL A 122 10.44 4.69 4.79
N GLY A 123 11.50 4.01 5.22
CA GLY A 123 12.83 4.59 5.38
C GLY A 123 13.39 5.13 4.06
N SER A 124 13.31 4.35 2.98
CA SER A 124 13.74 4.77 1.64
C SER A 124 12.97 6.01 1.18
N VAL A 125 11.64 6.02 1.34
CA VAL A 125 10.81 7.15 0.93
C VAL A 125 11.13 8.42 1.72
N LEU A 126 11.38 8.32 3.03
CA LEU A 126 11.73 9.47 3.85
C LEU A 126 13.10 10.05 3.47
N ILE A 127 14.11 9.20 3.25
CA ILE A 127 15.44 9.62 2.80
C ILE A 127 15.35 10.30 1.42
N ASP A 128 14.65 9.68 0.47
CA ASP A 128 14.46 10.24 -0.87
C ASP A 128 13.72 11.58 -0.87
N THR A 129 12.79 11.77 0.07
CA THR A 129 12.02 13.01 0.19
C THR A 129 12.84 14.11 0.84
N TYR A 130 13.77 13.78 1.74
CA TYR A 130 14.67 14.77 2.36
C TYR A 130 15.69 15.35 1.38
N HIS A 131 16.13 14.56 0.39
CA HIS A 131 17.11 14.98 -0.61
C HIS A 131 16.52 15.78 -1.79
N LYS A 132 15.20 15.97 -1.85
CA LYS A 132 14.49 16.69 -2.93
C LYS A 132 13.91 18.00 -2.43
#